data_AF-A0A3C2B1W1-F1
#
_entry.id   AF-A0A3C2B1W1-F1
#
_cell.length_a   1.000
_cell.length_b   1.000
_cell.length_c   1.000
_cell.angle_alpha   90.00
_cell.angle_beta   90.00
_cell.angle_gamma   90.00
#
_symmetry.space_group_name_H-M   'P 1'
#
loop_
_entity.id
_entity.type
_entity.pdbx_description
1 polymer ?
#
loop_
_entity_poly.entity_id
_entity_poly.type
_entity_poly.pdbx_seq_one_letter_code
_entity_poly.pdbx_strand_id
1 'polypeptide(L)'
;EVLGFTSRAPRWAIAVKFPPEERTTLLRDIQVSVGRTGRTTPFAVLEPVFVGGSTVGMATLHNEDQVRLKDVRPGDTVVVRKAGDVIPEVVGPVLSLRPEGLAPWEFPKVCPCPLQTELVRPEGEADTRCVEPACPFQRDQRIIYFA
;
A
#
# COMPACT_ATOMS: atom_id res chain seq x y z
N GLU A 1 4.38 38.42 2.32
CA GLU A 1 5.72 37.85 2.03
C GLU A 1 6.39 37.16 3.22
N VAL A 2 6.38 37.74 4.43
CA VAL A 2 7.11 37.23 5.62
C VAL A 2 6.93 35.72 5.91
N LEU A 3 5.74 35.15 5.69
CA LEU A 3 5.50 33.73 5.95
C LEU A 3 6.19 32.80 4.93
N GLY A 4 6.39 33.24 3.69
CA GLY A 4 7.10 32.51 2.65
C GLY A 4 6.40 31.25 2.12
N PHE A 5 7.20 30.39 1.49
CA PHE A 5 6.77 29.17 0.82
C PHE A 5 7.72 28.01 1.15
N THR A 6 7.21 26.78 1.09
CA THR A 6 8.03 25.57 1.02
C THR A 6 8.24 25.19 -0.44
N SER A 7 9.02 24.13 -0.71
CA SER A 7 9.16 23.58 -2.06
C SER A 7 7.85 23.04 -2.67
N ARG A 8 6.79 22.85 -1.87
CA ARG A 8 5.53 22.21 -2.31
C ARG A 8 4.26 23.01 -2.04
N ALA A 9 4.28 23.99 -1.13
CA ALA A 9 3.08 24.72 -0.71
C ALA A 9 3.39 26.08 -0.04
N PRO A 10 2.49 27.07 -0.11
CA PRO A 10 2.57 28.30 0.69
C PRO A 10 2.48 28.03 2.19
N ARG A 11 3.14 28.84 3.02
CA ARG A 11 3.07 28.73 4.49
C ARG A 11 1.87 29.49 5.10
N TRP A 12 1.19 30.30 4.30
CA TRP A 12 0.10 31.19 4.72
C TRP A 12 -1.29 30.67 4.38
N ALA A 13 -1.41 29.49 3.75
CA ALA A 13 -2.68 28.89 3.40
C ALA A 13 -2.64 27.37 3.63
N ILE A 14 -3.80 26.79 3.92
CA ILE A 14 -3.99 25.34 4.07
C ILE A 14 -5.28 24.92 3.37
N ALA A 15 -5.26 23.73 2.74
CA ALA A 15 -6.46 23.12 2.18
C ALA A 15 -7.21 22.35 3.28
N VAL A 16 -8.39 22.84 3.65
CA VAL A 16 -9.31 22.12 4.55
C VAL A 16 -10.13 21.15 3.70
N LYS A 17 -9.92 19.85 3.90
CA LYS A 17 -10.60 18.79 3.13
C LYS A 17 -11.88 18.32 3.83
N PHE A 18 -12.84 17.86 3.03
CA PHE A 18 -14.04 17.21 3.54
C PHE A 18 -13.73 15.82 4.10
N PRO A 19 -14.60 15.25 4.95
CA PRO A 19 -14.48 13.86 5.38
C PRO A 19 -14.45 12.92 4.17
N PRO A 20 -13.52 11.94 4.14
CA PRO A 20 -13.40 11.04 3.00
C PRO A 20 -14.61 10.11 2.90
N GLU A 21 -15.01 9.78 1.67
CA GLU A 21 -16.02 8.75 1.40
C GLU A 21 -15.44 7.36 1.69
N GLU A 22 -16.16 6.56 2.49
CA GLU A 22 -15.81 5.18 2.80
C GLU A 22 -16.78 4.20 2.11
N ARG A 23 -16.24 3.10 1.61
CA ARG A 23 -16.99 2.00 0.99
C ARG A 23 -16.42 0.67 1.43
N THR A 24 -17.27 -0.36 1.48
CA THR A 24 -16.84 -1.73 1.74
C THR A 24 -16.69 -2.49 0.44
N THR A 25 -15.66 -3.31 0.33
CA THR A 25 -15.47 -4.24 -0.79
C THR A 25 -14.75 -5.50 -0.34
N LEU A 26 -14.70 -6.52 -1.18
CA LEU A 26 -14.00 -7.75 -0.91
C LEU A 26 -12.49 -7.59 -1.18
N LEU A 27 -11.65 -7.97 -0.22
CA LEU A 27 -10.22 -8.10 -0.39
C LEU A 27 -9.92 -9.45 -1.07
N ARG A 28 -9.62 -9.42 -2.37
CA ARG A 28 -9.36 -10.63 -3.15
C ARG A 28 -8.02 -11.27 -2.80
N ASP A 29 -6.99 -10.44 -2.69
CA ASP A 29 -5.62 -10.88 -2.46
C ASP A 29 -4.79 -9.74 -1.86
N ILE A 30 -3.64 -10.06 -1.28
CA ILE A 30 -2.62 -9.08 -0.90
C ILE A 30 -1.32 -9.46 -1.59
N GLN A 31 -0.91 -8.60 -2.53
CA GLN A 31 0.31 -8.78 -3.31
C GLN A 31 1.37 -7.76 -2.90
N VAL A 32 2.61 -7.98 -3.33
CA VAL A 32 3.71 -7.07 -3.07
C VAL A 32 4.31 -6.52 -4.34
N SER A 33 4.72 -5.26 -4.30
CA SER A 33 5.43 -4.57 -5.38
C SER A 33 6.83 -4.21 -4.93
N VAL A 34 7.83 -4.37 -5.81
CA VAL A 34 9.23 -4.04 -5.50
C VAL A 34 9.58 -2.72 -6.18
N GLY A 35 9.90 -1.71 -5.37
CA GLY A 35 10.27 -0.37 -5.87
C GLY A 35 11.74 -0.26 -6.30
N ARG A 36 12.11 0.91 -6.85
CA ARG A 36 13.46 1.22 -7.36
C ARG A 36 14.62 0.99 -6.37
N THR A 37 14.37 1.18 -5.07
CA THR A 37 15.34 0.99 -3.97
C THR A 37 15.27 -0.40 -3.34
N GLY A 38 14.52 -1.32 -3.96
CA GLY A 38 14.28 -2.66 -3.41
C GLY A 38 13.16 -2.70 -2.38
N ARG A 39 12.60 -1.55 -1.94
CA ARG A 39 11.48 -1.53 -0.98
C ARG A 39 10.30 -2.35 -1.50
N THR A 40 9.93 -3.38 -0.76
CA THR A 40 8.82 -4.27 -1.07
C THR A 40 7.58 -3.80 -0.32
N THR A 41 6.58 -3.30 -1.07
CA THR A 41 5.38 -2.66 -0.51
C THR A 41 4.15 -3.53 -0.77
N PRO A 42 3.41 -3.95 0.28
CA PRO A 42 2.17 -4.68 0.12
C PRO A 42 1.04 -3.76 -0.36
N PHE A 43 0.18 -4.30 -1.21
CA PHE A 43 -1.03 -3.65 -1.69
C PHE A 43 -2.18 -4.65 -1.74
N ALA A 44 -3.37 -4.17 -1.40
CA ALA A 44 -4.61 -4.91 -1.50
C ALA A 44 -5.05 -4.99 -2.97
N VAL A 45 -5.40 -6.18 -3.43
CA VAL A 45 -6.15 -6.42 -4.66
C VAL A 45 -7.61 -6.54 -4.26
N LEU A 46 -8.44 -5.63 -4.74
CA LEU A 46 -9.82 -5.47 -4.31
C LEU A 46 -10.78 -5.89 -5.41
N GLU A 47 -11.96 -6.36 -5.01
CA GLU A 47 -13.11 -6.33 -5.91
C GLU A 47 -13.39 -4.87 -6.30
N PRO A 48 -13.45 -4.53 -7.61
CA PRO A 48 -13.60 -3.15 -8.05
C PRO A 48 -14.77 -2.43 -7.38
N VAL A 49 -14.47 -1.30 -6.72
CA VAL A 49 -15.47 -0.51 -5.97
C VAL A 49 -15.37 0.96 -6.32
N PHE A 50 -16.51 1.63 -6.51
CA PHE A 50 -16.54 3.06 -6.80
C PHE A 50 -16.47 3.88 -5.51
N VAL A 51 -15.43 4.70 -5.35
CA VAL A 51 -15.17 5.52 -4.15
C VAL A 51 -14.71 6.90 -4.58
N GLY A 52 -15.38 7.97 -4.13
CA GLY A 52 -14.93 9.34 -4.36
C GLY A 52 -14.65 9.63 -5.84
N GLY A 53 -15.59 9.31 -6.72
CA GLY A 53 -15.53 9.66 -8.15
C GLY A 53 -14.69 8.75 -9.05
N SER A 54 -14.07 7.67 -8.55
CA SER A 54 -13.40 6.69 -9.42
C SER A 54 -13.51 5.26 -8.89
N THR A 55 -13.35 4.29 -9.79
CA THR A 55 -13.27 2.87 -9.43
C THR A 55 -11.88 2.55 -8.90
N VAL A 56 -11.83 1.90 -7.74
CA VAL A 56 -10.62 1.44 -7.06
C VAL A 56 -10.58 -0.09 -7.15
N GLY A 57 -9.53 -0.62 -7.76
CA GLY A 57 -9.22 -2.06 -7.75
C GLY A 57 -7.99 -2.43 -6.93
N MET A 58 -7.20 -1.43 -6.51
CA MET A 58 -6.00 -1.63 -5.69
C MET A 58 -5.88 -0.53 -4.65
N ALA A 59 -5.42 -0.88 -3.46
CA ALA A 59 -5.18 0.08 -2.37
C ALA A 59 -3.87 -0.24 -1.65
N THR A 60 -3.16 0.78 -1.19
CA THR A 60 -1.91 0.56 -0.46
C THR A 60 -2.16 -0.02 0.94
N LEU A 61 -1.24 -0.89 1.39
CA LEU A 61 -1.19 -1.37 2.77
C LEU A 61 0.07 -0.90 3.51
N HIS A 62 0.86 -0.01 2.89
CA HIS A 62 2.09 0.60 3.40
C HIS A 62 3.26 -0.35 3.65
N ASN A 63 3.18 -1.27 4.61
CA ASN A 63 4.24 -2.20 4.99
C ASN A 63 3.67 -3.39 5.78
N GLU A 64 4.53 -4.35 6.12
CA GLU A 64 4.17 -5.55 6.88
C GLU A 64 3.46 -5.22 8.21
N ASP A 65 4.01 -4.27 8.97
CA ASP A 65 3.49 -3.93 10.29
C ASP A 65 2.09 -3.35 10.21
N GLN A 66 1.81 -2.54 9.19
CA GLN A 66 0.49 -1.96 8.94
C GLN A 66 -0.53 -3.02 8.52
N VAL A 67 -0.14 -4.01 7.72
CA VAL A 67 -1.03 -5.16 7.41
C VAL A 67 -1.36 -5.93 8.68
N ARG A 68 -0.35 -6.21 9.50
CA ARG A 68 -0.49 -6.93 10.78
C ARG A 68 -1.35 -6.16 11.79
N LEU A 69 -1.13 -4.85 11.92
CA LEU A 69 -1.89 -3.98 12.82
C LEU A 69 -3.37 -3.91 12.43
N LYS A 70 -3.66 -3.86 11.12
CA LYS A 70 -5.04 -3.85 10.61
C LYS A 70 -5.68 -5.24 10.63
N ASP A 71 -4.89 -6.31 10.76
CA ASP A 71 -5.31 -7.71 10.67
C ASP A 71 -6.19 -7.98 9.44
N VAL A 72 -5.84 -7.45 8.27
CA VAL A 72 -6.57 -7.70 7.03
C VAL A 72 -6.09 -8.99 6.37
N ARG A 73 -7.04 -9.80 5.89
CA ARG A 73 -6.77 -11.13 5.34
C ARG A 73 -7.43 -11.27 3.97
N PRO A 74 -6.77 -11.89 2.97
CA PRO A 74 -7.44 -12.26 1.73
C PRO A 74 -8.75 -13.01 2.02
N GLY A 75 -9.85 -12.56 1.41
CA GLY A 75 -11.21 -13.01 1.68
C GLY A 75 -12.02 -12.11 2.61
N ASP A 76 -11.41 -11.15 3.31
CA ASP A 76 -12.13 -10.20 4.17
C ASP A 76 -13.00 -9.23 3.35
N THR A 77 -14.14 -8.82 3.93
CA THR A 77 -14.75 -7.56 3.53
C THR A 77 -14.00 -6.43 4.24
N VAL A 78 -13.46 -5.47 3.48
CA VAL A 78 -12.64 -4.37 4.00
C VAL A 78 -13.26 -3.02 3.72
N VAL A 79 -13.02 -2.07 4.62
CA VAL A 79 -13.37 -0.66 4.43
C VAL A 79 -12.24 0.03 3.66
N VAL A 80 -12.59 0.68 2.56
CA VAL A 80 -11.68 1.38 1.65
C VAL A 80 -12.11 2.84 1.57
N ARG A 81 -11.12 3.73 1.57
CA ARG A 81 -11.33 5.17 1.39
C ARG A 81 -10.20 5.79 0.58
N LYS A 82 -10.37 7.03 0.15
CA LYS A 82 -9.30 7.81 -0.49
C LYS A 82 -8.70 8.81 0.49
N ALA A 83 -7.45 8.59 0.88
CA ALA A 83 -6.69 9.55 1.66
C ALA A 83 -6.51 10.84 0.85
N GLY A 84 -7.00 11.94 1.42
CA GLY A 84 -6.94 13.26 0.80
C GLY A 84 -7.59 13.32 -0.59
N ASP A 85 -8.66 12.55 -0.82
CA ASP A 85 -9.46 12.45 -2.05
C ASP A 85 -8.75 11.81 -3.26
N VAL A 86 -7.53 11.29 -3.08
CA VAL A 86 -6.71 10.79 -4.20
C VAL A 86 -6.24 9.36 -4.01
N ILE A 87 -5.60 9.03 -2.88
CA ILE A 87 -4.86 7.76 -2.72
C ILE A 87 -5.74 6.72 -2.03
N PRO A 88 -6.10 5.61 -2.68
CA PRO A 88 -6.88 4.57 -2.02
C PRO A 88 -6.09 3.83 -0.94
N GLU A 89 -6.68 3.70 0.24
CA GLU A 89 -6.14 2.96 1.38
C GLU A 89 -7.21 2.06 2.00
N VAL A 90 -6.77 0.91 2.52
CA VAL A 90 -7.62 0.05 3.34
C VAL A 90 -7.56 0.55 4.79
N VAL A 91 -8.72 0.86 5.37
CA VAL A 91 -8.83 1.28 6.77
C VAL A 91 -8.71 0.08 7.71
N GLY A 92 -9.44 -0.99 7.40
CA GLY A 92 -9.45 -2.24 8.17
C GLY A 92 -10.56 -3.19 7.73
N PRO A 93 -10.64 -4.38 8.34
CA PRO A 93 -11.67 -5.37 8.04
C PRO A 93 -13.00 -5.03 8.70
N VAL A 94 -14.09 -5.41 8.06
CA VAL A 94 -15.44 -5.44 8.65
C VAL A 94 -15.58 -6.76 9.40
N LEU A 95 -15.16 -6.78 10.67
CA LEU A 95 -15.07 -8.01 11.46
C LEU A 95 -16.39 -8.79 11.56
N SER A 96 -17.53 -8.12 11.55
CA SER A 96 -18.85 -8.76 11.57
C SER A 96 -19.18 -9.54 10.30
N LEU A 97 -18.45 -9.31 9.21
CA LEU A 97 -18.62 -9.99 7.92
C LEU A 97 -17.45 -10.94 7.60
N ARG A 98 -16.51 -11.12 8.53
CA ARG A 98 -15.35 -11.98 8.32
C ARG A 98 -15.78 -13.46 8.27
N PRO A 99 -15.49 -14.17 7.17
CA PRO A 99 -15.65 -15.62 7.12
C PRO A 99 -14.79 -16.33 8.16
N GLU A 100 -15.29 -17.44 8.71
CA GLU A 100 -14.50 -18.27 9.61
C GLU A 100 -13.33 -18.93 8.87
N GLY A 101 -12.19 -19.07 9.56
CA GLY A 101 -11.04 -19.83 9.06
C GLY A 101 -10.08 -19.07 8.11
N LEU A 102 -10.24 -17.77 7.90
CA LEU A 102 -9.27 -16.99 7.10
C LEU A 102 -7.90 -16.94 7.80
N ALA A 103 -6.86 -17.39 7.09
CA ALA A 103 -5.49 -17.34 7.57
C ALA A 103 -4.96 -15.90 7.60
N PRO A 104 -4.18 -15.52 8.62
CA PRO A 104 -3.43 -14.26 8.61
C PRO A 104 -2.54 -14.16 7.38
N TRP A 105 -2.42 -12.97 6.81
CA TRP A 105 -1.48 -12.75 5.72
C TRP A 105 -0.05 -12.67 6.25
N GLU A 106 0.85 -13.40 5.61
CA GLU A 106 2.28 -13.37 5.91
C GLU A 106 3.04 -12.64 4.79
N PHE A 107 4.00 -11.80 5.18
CA PHE A 107 4.86 -11.13 4.22
C PHE A 107 5.73 -12.17 3.50
N PRO A 108 5.84 -12.14 2.16
CA PRO A 108 6.64 -13.11 1.42
C PRO A 108 8.10 -13.03 1.84
N LYS A 109 8.73 -14.18 2.07
CA LYS A 109 10.17 -14.26 2.43
C LYS A 109 11.10 -14.08 1.23
N VAL A 110 10.59 -14.28 0.02
CA VAL A 110 11.33 -14.19 -1.23
C VAL A 110 10.72 -13.14 -2.15
N CYS A 111 11.58 -12.49 -2.93
CA CYS A 111 11.19 -11.51 -3.92
C CYS A 111 10.34 -12.18 -5.01
N PRO A 112 9.21 -11.59 -5.43
CA PRO A 112 8.38 -12.16 -6.50
C PRO A 112 9.02 -12.08 -7.89
N CYS A 113 10.22 -11.51 -8.02
CA CYS A 113 10.93 -11.49 -9.30
C CYS A 113 11.44 -12.89 -9.68
N PRO A 114 11.78 -13.13 -10.96
CA PRO A 114 12.27 -14.44 -11.41
C PRO A 114 13.51 -14.98 -10.68
N LEU A 115 14.28 -14.13 -10.01
CA LEU A 115 15.47 -14.54 -9.26
C LEU A 115 15.15 -15.08 -7.86
N GLN A 116 13.94 -14.83 -7.33
CA GLN A 116 13.46 -15.34 -6.04
C GLN A 116 14.42 -15.16 -4.86
N THR A 117 15.13 -14.03 -4.81
CA THR A 117 16.09 -13.75 -3.74
C THR A 117 15.40 -13.44 -2.41
N GLU A 118 16.06 -13.77 -1.30
CA GLU A 118 15.54 -13.51 0.04
C GLU A 118 15.31 -12.02 0.28
N LEU A 119 14.15 -11.69 0.86
CA LEU A 119 13.82 -10.34 1.28
C LEU A 119 14.38 -10.10 2.69
N VAL A 120 15.07 -8.97 2.84
CA VAL A 120 15.74 -8.60 4.08
C VAL A 120 15.02 -7.41 4.69
N ARG A 121 14.71 -7.50 5.98
CA ARG A 121 14.23 -6.39 6.79
C ARG A 121 15.32 -6.02 7.80
N PRO A 122 16.03 -4.89 7.60
CA PRO A 122 17.05 -4.44 8.55
C PRO A 122 16.45 -4.22 9.95
N GLU A 123 17.26 -4.45 10.99
CA GLU A 123 16.84 -4.23 12.36
C GLU A 123 16.43 -2.77 12.59
N GLY A 124 15.27 -2.55 13.21
CA GLY A 124 14.71 -1.22 13.46
C GLY A 124 14.03 -0.56 12.25
N GLU A 125 14.05 -1.16 11.06
CA GLU A 125 13.32 -0.64 9.90
C GLU A 125 11.92 -1.26 9.76
N ALA A 126 10.97 -0.46 9.29
CA ALA A 126 9.61 -0.91 8.92
C ALA A 126 9.55 -1.52 7.51
N ASP A 127 10.53 -1.19 6.65
CA ASP A 127 10.53 -1.53 5.24
C ASP A 127 11.35 -2.80 4.98
N THR A 128 10.71 -3.84 4.46
CA THR A 128 11.37 -5.03 3.92
C THR A 128 11.85 -4.76 2.49
N ARG A 129 13.04 -5.25 2.11
CA ARG A 129 13.70 -4.91 0.84
C ARG A 129 14.27 -6.13 0.12
N CYS A 130 14.24 -6.09 -1.22
CA CYS A 130 15.06 -6.93 -2.07
C CYS A 130 16.46 -6.33 -2.17
N VAL A 131 17.49 -7.07 -1.74
CA VAL A 131 18.89 -6.62 -1.74
C VAL A 131 19.67 -7.03 -2.99
N GLU A 132 19.07 -7.80 -3.88
CA GLU A 132 19.69 -8.32 -5.11
C GLU A 132 19.92 -7.20 -6.15
N PRO A 133 21.18 -6.85 -6.47
CA PRO A 133 21.48 -5.81 -7.46
C PRO A 133 20.98 -6.13 -8.88
N ALA A 134 20.91 -7.40 -9.25
CA ALA A 134 20.42 -7.87 -10.55
C ALA A 134 18.88 -7.96 -10.64
N CYS A 135 18.14 -7.52 -9.60
CA CYS A 135 16.68 -7.62 -9.57
C CYS A 135 16.04 -6.86 -10.75
N PRO A 136 15.31 -7.55 -11.65
CA PRO A 136 14.74 -6.90 -12.83
C PRO A 136 13.70 -5.85 -12.46
N PHE A 137 12.89 -6.08 -11.41
CA PHE A 137 11.93 -5.07 -10.94
C PHE A 137 12.60 -3.79 -10.48
N GLN A 138 13.74 -3.88 -9.77
CA GLN A 138 14.49 -2.68 -9.38
C GLN A 138 15.08 -1.97 -10.60
N ARG A 139 15.66 -2.71 -11.54
CA ARG A 139 16.22 -2.16 -12.78
C ARG A 139 15.16 -1.38 -13.55
N ASP A 140 14.01 -1.99 -13.79
CA ASP A 140 12.95 -1.38 -14.59
C ASP A 140 12.40 -0.11 -13.90
N GLN A 141 12.20 -0.17 -12.58
CA GLN A 141 11.79 1.01 -11.79
C GLN A 141 12.86 2.11 -11.73
N ARG A 142 14.16 1.77 -11.77
CA ARG A 142 15.25 2.76 -11.85
C ARG A 142 15.28 3.46 -13.20
N ILE A 143 15.04 2.72 -14.30
CA ILE A 143 14.95 3.30 -15.64
C ILE A 143 13.74 4.24 -15.72
N ILE A 144 12.57 3.79 -15.26
CA ILE A 144 11.33 4.62 -15.22
C ILE A 144 11.54 5.89 -14.38
N TYR A 145 12.27 5.80 -13.27
CA TYR A 145 12.56 6.96 -12.43
C TYR A 145 13.55 7.95 -13.07
N PHE A 146 14.46 7.46 -13.92
CA PHE A 146 15.48 8.28 -14.56
C PHE A 146 14.96 9.00 -15.82
N ALA A 147 14.12 8.34 -16.59
CA ALA A 147 13.50 8.88 -17.81
C ALA A 147 12.49 9.99 -17.49
#